data_AF-A0A1Z4QWX0-F1
#
_entry.id   AF-A0A1Z4QWX0-F1
#
_cell.length_a   1.000
_cell.length_b   1.000
_cell.length_c   1.000
_cell.angle_alpha   90.00
_cell.angle_beta   90.00
_cell.angle_gamma   90.00
#
_symmetry.space_group_name_H-M   'P 1'
#
loop_
_entity.id
_entity.type
_entity.pdbx_description
1 polymer ?
#
loop_
_entity_poly.entity_id
_entity_poly.type
_entity_poly.pdbx_seq_one_letter_code
_entity_poly.pdbx_strand_id
1 'polypeptide(L)'
;MLWNQDSIEYEIFKRYEPALIAIGVNFANSHIQDALENCNYGLEDALQAAISYSLWLYEHKKEIAPNQILLRALTEQWKPREWDDSFLQIEGLKSQGQKWWDGAAKIWGNDMRNQLVADVFIEEGREYIKFMNGKEMLVETAWRWGWERVLEYATN
;
A
#
# COMPACT_ATOMS: atom_id res chain seq x y z
N MET A 1 -13.44 9.79 1.26
CA MET A 1 -12.76 8.69 1.97
C MET A 1 -13.80 7.62 2.23
N LEU A 2 -13.55 6.37 1.82
CA LEU A 2 -14.54 5.26 1.75
C LEU A 2 -14.99 4.76 3.13
N TRP A 3 -14.17 4.97 4.17
CA TRP A 3 -14.44 4.59 5.56
C TRP A 3 -13.93 5.66 6.52
N ASN A 4 -14.39 5.60 7.78
CA ASN A 4 -13.81 6.39 8.87
C ASN A 4 -12.37 5.91 9.13
N GLN A 5 -11.43 6.83 9.40
CA GLN A 5 -10.03 6.50 9.66
C GLN A 5 -9.84 5.55 10.86
N ASP A 6 -10.77 5.58 11.81
CA ASP A 6 -10.76 4.71 12.99
C ASP A 6 -11.49 3.37 12.77
N SER A 7 -11.89 3.05 11.53
CA SER A 7 -12.62 1.81 11.22
C SER A 7 -11.68 0.65 10.88
N ILE A 8 -12.09 -0.56 11.22
CA ILE A 8 -11.33 -1.79 10.91
C ILE A 8 -11.15 -1.95 9.40
N GLU A 9 -12.17 -1.60 8.61
CA GLU A 9 -12.13 -1.65 7.15
C GLU A 9 -11.07 -0.71 6.58
N TYR A 10 -10.93 0.48 7.17
CA TYR A 10 -9.89 1.43 6.79
C TYR A 10 -8.49 0.86 7.07
N GLU A 11 -8.26 0.31 8.27
CA GLU A 11 -6.98 -0.31 8.63
C GLU A 11 -6.63 -1.48 7.72
N ILE A 12 -7.60 -2.37 7.46
CA ILE A 12 -7.45 -3.48 6.52
C ILE A 12 -7.08 -2.94 5.14
N PHE A 13 -7.86 -2.01 4.60
CA PHE A 13 -7.62 -1.48 3.27
C PHE A 13 -6.22 -0.85 3.15
N LYS A 14 -5.82 -0.03 4.12
CA LYS A 14 -4.50 0.62 4.12
C LYS A 14 -3.35 -0.36 4.16
N ARG A 15 -3.51 -1.51 4.81
CA ARG A 15 -2.51 -2.59 4.79
C ARG A 15 -2.25 -3.14 3.40
N TYR A 16 -3.28 -3.26 2.55
CA TYR A 16 -3.19 -3.91 1.23
C TYR A 16 -3.15 -2.93 0.05
N GLU A 17 -3.57 -1.68 0.24
CA GLU A 17 -3.60 -0.62 -0.78
C GLU A 17 -2.27 -0.49 -1.56
N PRO A 18 -1.09 -0.46 -0.92
CA PRO A 18 0.21 -0.42 -1.61
C PRO A 18 0.38 -1.53 -2.67
N ALA A 19 0.09 -2.78 -2.30
CA ALA A 19 0.25 -3.93 -3.17
C ALA A 19 -0.77 -3.93 -4.31
N LEU A 20 -2.01 -3.51 -4.03
CA LEU A 20 -3.07 -3.38 -5.03
C LEU A 20 -2.73 -2.31 -6.07
N ILE A 21 -2.19 -1.15 -5.65
CA ILE A 21 -1.68 -0.13 -6.57
C ILE A 21 -0.53 -0.70 -7.41
N ALA A 22 0.39 -1.43 -6.79
CA ALA A 22 1.56 -1.98 -7.47
C ALA A 22 1.20 -3.03 -8.56
N ILE A 23 0.16 -3.84 -8.34
CA ILE A 23 -0.37 -4.73 -9.39
C ILE A 23 -1.16 -3.98 -10.47
N GLY A 24 -1.47 -2.70 -10.29
CA GLY A 24 -2.13 -1.85 -11.27
C GLY A 24 -3.62 -1.60 -11.02
N VAL A 25 -4.12 -1.78 -9.79
CA VAL A 25 -5.49 -1.38 -9.43
C VAL A 25 -5.61 0.14 -9.46
N ASN A 26 -6.67 0.63 -10.10
CA ASN A 26 -7.03 2.03 -10.14
C ASN A 26 -8.20 2.32 -9.19
N PHE A 27 -7.89 2.86 -8.01
CA PHE A 27 -8.90 3.25 -7.01
C PHE A 27 -9.71 4.51 -7.36
N ALA A 28 -9.38 5.22 -8.45
CA ALA A 28 -10.23 6.27 -9.00
C ALA A 28 -11.37 5.71 -9.87
N ASN A 29 -11.39 4.40 -10.13
CA ASN A 29 -12.48 3.74 -10.85
C ASN A 29 -13.72 3.63 -9.94
N SER A 30 -14.85 4.19 -10.38
CA SER A 30 -16.10 4.20 -9.61
C SER A 30 -16.60 2.80 -9.26
N HIS A 31 -16.46 1.81 -10.15
CA HIS A 31 -16.89 0.44 -9.86
C HIS A 31 -16.06 -0.23 -8.76
N ILE A 32 -14.78 0.13 -8.63
CA ILE A 32 -13.95 -0.35 -7.53
C ILE A 32 -14.37 0.31 -6.22
N GLN A 33 -14.64 1.62 -6.25
CA GLN A 33 -15.15 2.34 -5.09
C GLN A 33 -16.49 1.74 -4.62
N ASP A 34 -17.45 1.58 -5.53
CA ASP A 34 -18.74 0.96 -5.25
C ASP A 34 -18.58 -0.45 -4.66
N ALA A 35 -17.66 -1.26 -5.20
CA ALA A 35 -17.45 -2.63 -4.72
C ALA A 35 -16.82 -2.67 -3.32
N LEU A 36 -15.91 -1.74 -3.01
CA LEU A 36 -15.32 -1.62 -1.67
C LEU A 36 -16.38 -1.18 -0.65
N GLU A 37 -17.23 -0.20 -1.00
CA GLU A 37 -18.31 0.27 -0.12
C GLU A 37 -19.34 -0.82 0.20
N ASN A 38 -19.61 -1.71 -0.77
CA ASN A 38 -20.58 -2.79 -0.60
C ASN A 38 -19.99 -4.08 -0.02
N CYS A 39 -18.68 -4.14 0.23
CA CYS A 39 -18.00 -5.32 0.78
C CYS A 39 -18.17 -5.39 2.31
N ASN A 40 -19.37 -5.75 2.76
CA ASN A 40 -19.74 -5.79 4.17
C ASN A 40 -19.12 -6.95 4.97
N TYR A 41 -18.52 -7.93 4.30
CA TYR A 41 -17.89 -9.09 4.92
C TYR A 41 -16.79 -9.66 4.02
N GLY A 42 -15.70 -10.11 4.63
CA GLY A 42 -14.61 -10.77 3.90
C GLY A 42 -13.73 -9.80 3.11
N LEU A 43 -13.69 -8.51 3.47
CA LEU A 43 -12.85 -7.51 2.81
C LEU A 43 -11.39 -7.98 2.75
N GLU A 44 -10.79 -8.30 3.91
CA GLU A 44 -9.39 -8.75 3.97
C GLU A 44 -9.14 -9.98 3.08
N ASP A 45 -10.01 -10.98 3.15
CA ASP A 45 -9.93 -12.19 2.32
C ASP A 45 -9.96 -11.85 0.82
N ALA A 46 -10.85 -10.94 0.41
CA ALA A 46 -10.97 -10.52 -0.98
C ALA A 46 -9.72 -9.75 -1.47
N LEU A 47 -9.16 -8.87 -0.64
CA LEU A 47 -7.93 -8.14 -0.98
C LEU A 47 -6.75 -9.11 -1.12
N GLN A 48 -6.58 -10.04 -0.17
CA GLN A 48 -5.55 -11.08 -0.22
C GLN A 48 -5.74 -12.01 -1.44
N ALA A 49 -6.97 -12.41 -1.75
CA ALA A 49 -7.29 -13.23 -2.91
C ALA A 49 -6.96 -12.53 -4.24
N ALA A 50 -7.27 -11.23 -4.35
CA ALA A 50 -6.95 -10.45 -5.53
C ALA A 50 -5.43 -10.34 -5.76
N ILE A 51 -4.66 -10.11 -4.71
CA ILE A 51 -3.19 -10.02 -4.78
C ILE A 51 -2.58 -11.37 -5.12
N SER A 52 -2.90 -12.42 -4.37
CA SER A 52 -2.36 -13.79 -4.60
C SER A 52 -2.67 -14.30 -6.00
N TYR A 53 -3.89 -14.08 -6.49
CA TYR A 53 -4.25 -14.49 -7.86
C TYR A 53 -3.50 -13.69 -8.93
N SER A 54 -3.32 -12.38 -8.72
CA SER A 54 -2.57 -11.53 -9.65
C SER A 54 -1.09 -11.93 -9.71
N LEU A 55 -0.49 -12.28 -8.57
CA LEU A 55 0.86 -12.83 -8.50
C LEU A 55 0.97 -14.16 -9.25
N TRP A 56 0.03 -15.08 -9.02
CA TRP A 56 0.02 -16.35 -9.73
C TRP A 56 -0.08 -16.16 -11.25
N LEU A 57 -0.93 -15.25 -11.73
CA LEU A 57 -1.03 -14.92 -13.16
C LEU A 57 0.29 -14.37 -13.70
N TYR A 58 0.95 -13.50 -12.94
CA TYR A 58 2.25 -12.92 -13.30
C TYR A 58 3.32 -14.01 -13.48
N GLU A 59 3.46 -14.90 -12.50
CA GLU A 59 4.43 -16.02 -12.54
C GLU A 59 4.20 -16.95 -13.74
N HIS A 60 2.93 -17.14 -14.11
CA HIS A 60 2.53 -17.98 -15.24
C HIS A 60 2.47 -17.22 -16.58
N LYS A 61 2.93 -15.96 -16.63
CA LYS A 61 2.95 -15.10 -17.82
C LYS A 61 1.59 -14.97 -18.51
N LYS A 62 0.52 -14.91 -17.70
CA LYS A 62 -0.85 -14.72 -18.16
C LYS A 62 -1.21 -13.23 -18.15
N GLU A 63 -2.24 -12.89 -18.92
CA GLU A 63 -2.81 -11.54 -18.91
C GLU A 63 -3.40 -11.23 -17.53
N ILE A 64 -3.13 -10.01 -17.03
CA ILE A 64 -3.60 -9.53 -15.74
C ILE A 64 -4.52 -8.34 -15.99
N ALA A 65 -5.75 -8.41 -15.46
CA ALA A 65 -6.71 -7.32 -15.45
C ALA A 65 -7.02 -6.93 -14.00
N PRO A 66 -6.15 -6.12 -13.34
CA PRO A 66 -6.17 -5.94 -11.87
C PRO A 66 -7.51 -5.41 -11.34
N ASN A 67 -8.11 -4.43 -12.02
CA ASN A 67 -9.42 -3.89 -11.64
C ASN A 67 -10.52 -4.97 -11.70
N GLN A 68 -10.54 -5.79 -12.76
CA GLN A 68 -11.54 -6.85 -12.88
C GLN A 68 -11.32 -7.95 -11.83
N ILE A 69 -10.07 -8.28 -11.54
CA ILE A 69 -9.71 -9.26 -10.49
C ILE A 69 -10.21 -8.78 -9.14
N LEU A 70 -9.88 -7.54 -8.75
CA LEU A 70 -10.32 -6.99 -7.47
C LEU A 70 -11.85 -6.86 -7.39
N LEU A 71 -12.48 -6.35 -8.45
CA LEU A 71 -13.94 -6.23 -8.52
C LEU A 71 -14.64 -7.58 -8.31
N ARG A 72 -14.13 -8.65 -8.93
CA ARG A 72 -14.67 -10.00 -8.77
C ARG A 72 -14.37 -10.56 -7.38
N ALA A 73 -13.16 -10.36 -6.86
CA ALA A 73 -12.82 -10.82 -5.53
C ALA A 73 -13.74 -10.23 -4.45
N LEU A 74 -14.04 -8.92 -4.56
CA LEU A 74 -14.95 -8.22 -3.66
C LEU A 74 -16.41 -8.67 -3.80
N THR A 75 -16.91 -8.80 -5.04
CA THR A 75 -18.31 -9.13 -5.31
C THR A 75 -18.64 -10.60 -5.11
N GLU A 76 -17.72 -11.50 -5.43
CA GLU A 76 -17.86 -12.96 -5.28
C GLU A 76 -17.29 -13.48 -3.94
N GLN A 77 -16.78 -12.60 -3.07
CA GLN A 77 -16.20 -12.93 -1.76
C GLN A 77 -15.14 -14.03 -1.84
N TRP A 78 -14.16 -13.84 -2.72
CA TRP A 78 -13.09 -14.82 -2.89
C TRP A 78 -12.33 -15.04 -1.59
N LYS A 79 -12.00 -16.30 -1.33
CA LYS A 79 -11.08 -16.67 -0.26
C LYS A 79 -9.65 -16.72 -0.80
N PRO A 80 -8.67 -16.23 -0.03
CA PRO A 80 -7.28 -16.31 -0.45
C PRO A 80 -6.87 -17.77 -0.64
N ARG A 81 -6.08 -18.02 -1.68
CA ARG A 81 -5.43 -19.31 -1.90
C ARG A 81 -3.93 -19.10 -1.78
N GLU A 82 -3.30 -19.90 -0.92
CA GLU A 82 -1.85 -19.86 -0.71
C GLU A 82 -1.34 -18.46 -0.33
N TRP A 83 -2.14 -17.69 0.44
CA TRP A 83 -1.71 -16.39 0.93
C TRP A 83 -0.54 -16.52 1.90
N ASP A 84 0.47 -15.69 1.68
CA ASP A 84 1.62 -15.52 2.56
C ASP A 84 1.86 -14.01 2.75
N ASP A 85 1.97 -13.56 3.99
CA ASP A 85 2.20 -12.14 4.32
C ASP A 85 3.51 -11.60 3.71
N SER A 86 4.47 -12.48 3.39
CA SER A 86 5.70 -12.12 2.67
C SER A 86 5.44 -11.63 1.25
N PHE A 87 4.25 -11.87 0.66
CA PHE A 87 3.88 -11.32 -0.64
C PHE A 87 3.91 -9.79 -0.64
N LEU A 88 3.52 -9.15 0.48
CA LEU A 88 3.61 -7.70 0.64
C LEU A 88 5.07 -7.19 0.70
N GLN A 89 6.03 -8.09 0.88
CA GLN A 89 7.46 -7.80 0.91
C GLN A 89 8.15 -8.03 -0.45
N ILE A 90 7.43 -8.51 -1.47
CA ILE A 90 7.97 -8.65 -2.83
C ILE A 90 8.30 -7.26 -3.37
N GLU A 91 9.53 -7.06 -3.86
CA GLU A 91 10.03 -5.74 -4.29
C GLU A 91 9.18 -5.09 -5.39
N GLY A 92 8.58 -5.90 -6.26
CA GLY A 92 7.63 -5.45 -7.29
C GLY A 92 6.28 -4.97 -6.74
N LEU A 93 5.90 -5.40 -5.53
CA LEU A 93 4.66 -5.01 -4.86
C LEU A 93 4.84 -3.92 -3.81
N LYS A 94 6.09 -3.61 -3.44
CA LYS A 94 6.39 -2.49 -2.55
C LYS A 94 6.10 -1.17 -3.24
N SER A 95 5.31 -0.33 -2.58
CA SER A 95 5.10 1.06 -2.97
C SER A 95 6.41 1.86 -2.88
N GLN A 96 6.43 3.06 -3.46
CA GLN A 96 7.61 3.92 -3.40
C GLN A 96 7.93 4.31 -1.96
N GLY A 97 6.91 4.49 -1.13
CA GLY A 97 7.00 4.79 0.29
C GLY A 97 7.56 3.62 1.07
N GLN A 98 7.10 2.38 0.80
CA GLN A 98 7.67 1.19 1.42
C GLN A 98 9.15 0.99 1.04
N LYS A 99 9.50 1.23 -0.22
CA LYS A 99 10.89 1.21 -0.69
C LYS A 99 11.73 2.29 0.01
N TRP A 100 11.16 3.48 0.19
CA TRP A 100 11.82 4.57 0.87
C TRP A 100 12.02 4.25 2.36
N TRP A 101 11.01 3.71 3.04
CA TRP A 101 11.07 3.27 4.43
C TRP A 101 12.16 2.22 4.69
N ASP A 102 12.26 1.22 3.80
CA ASP A 102 13.31 0.20 3.85
C ASP A 102 14.70 0.81 3.56
N GLY A 103 14.78 1.73 2.60
CA GLY A 103 15.99 2.48 2.28
C GLY A 103 16.47 3.33 3.47
N ALA A 104 15.55 4.03 4.12
CA ALA A 104 15.84 4.86 5.29
C ALA A 104 16.43 4.02 6.43
N ALA A 105 15.88 2.84 6.71
CA ALA A 105 16.47 1.94 7.72
C ALA A 105 17.86 1.42 7.33
N LYS A 106 18.13 1.20 6.04
CA LYS A 106 19.46 0.79 5.57
C LYS A 106 20.49 1.91 5.71
N ILE A 107 20.10 3.16 5.48
CA ILE A 107 21.02 4.31 5.46
C ILE A 107 21.16 4.95 6.84
N TRP A 108 20.06 5.17 7.56
CA TRP A 108 20.06 5.83 8.88
C TRP A 108 20.08 4.83 10.05
N GLY A 109 19.77 3.56 9.81
CA GLY A 109 19.51 2.58 10.87
C GLY A 109 18.04 2.55 11.30
N ASN A 110 17.59 1.40 11.78
CA ASN A 110 16.19 1.20 12.21
C ASN A 110 15.78 2.14 13.34
N ASP A 111 16.64 2.33 14.34
CA ASP A 111 16.33 3.15 15.52
C ASP A 111 16.09 4.61 15.14
N MET A 112 17.00 5.18 14.32
CA MET A 112 16.89 6.56 13.87
C MET A 112 15.65 6.76 12.99
N ARG A 113 15.39 5.86 12.03
CA ARG A 113 14.18 5.92 11.21
C ARG A 113 12.93 5.92 12.09
N ASN A 114 12.84 5.00 13.05
CA ASN A 114 11.67 4.88 13.92
C ASN A 114 11.50 6.07 14.87
N GLN A 115 12.58 6.80 15.20
CA GLN A 115 12.51 8.03 16.00
C GLN A 115 12.07 9.25 15.18
N LEU A 116 12.30 9.25 13.87
CA LEU A 116 12.07 10.41 13.01
C LEU A 116 10.81 10.29 12.16
N VAL A 117 10.45 9.09 11.74
CA VAL A 117 9.33 8.84 10.83
C VAL A 117 8.20 8.21 11.61
N ALA A 118 7.10 8.95 11.71
CA ALA A 118 5.88 8.52 12.38
C ALA A 118 5.11 7.51 11.52
N ASP A 119 5.01 7.78 10.22
CA ASP A 119 4.24 6.95 9.30
C ASP A 119 4.65 7.18 7.83
N VAL A 120 4.34 6.21 6.97
CA VAL A 120 4.37 6.36 5.50
C VAL A 120 3.02 5.93 4.96
N PHE A 121 2.25 6.88 4.47
CA PHE A 121 0.85 6.69 4.15
C PHE A 121 0.52 7.16 2.73
N ILE A 122 -0.62 6.69 2.21
CA ILE A 122 -1.12 7.08 0.90
C ILE A 122 -2.36 7.96 1.09
N GLU A 123 -2.37 9.13 0.47
CA GLU A 123 -3.51 10.03 0.42
C GLU A 123 -3.74 10.48 -1.03
N GLU A 124 -4.98 10.33 -1.50
CA GLU A 124 -5.39 10.65 -2.88
C GLU A 124 -4.47 10.04 -3.97
N GLY A 125 -4.00 8.81 -3.75
CA GLY A 125 -3.13 8.08 -4.68
C GLY A 125 -1.67 8.58 -4.70
N ARG A 126 -1.29 9.44 -3.75
CA ARG A 126 0.09 9.90 -3.57
C ARG A 126 0.63 9.42 -2.23
N GLU A 127 1.90 9.06 -2.21
CA GLU A 127 2.56 8.56 -1.00
C GLU A 127 3.27 9.71 -0.27
N TYR A 128 3.06 9.77 1.04
CA TYR A 128 3.62 10.77 1.94
C TYR A 128 4.36 10.12 3.09
N ILE A 129 5.33 10.85 3.64
CA ILE A 129 6.08 10.51 4.84
C ILE A 129 5.65 11.50 5.91
N LYS A 130 5.14 10.99 7.03
CA LYS A 130 4.87 11.76 8.23
C LYS A 130 6.06 11.69 9.17
N PHE A 131 6.60 12.82 9.55
CA PHE A 131 7.70 12.90 10.50
C PHE A 131 7.18 13.15 11.92
N MET A 132 7.97 12.75 12.92
CA MET A 132 7.66 12.92 14.34
C MET A 132 7.63 14.39 14.77
N ASN A 133 8.27 15.28 14.01
CA ASN A 133 8.19 16.74 14.18
C ASN A 133 6.87 17.34 13.66
N GLY A 134 5.93 16.53 13.17
CA GLY A 134 4.63 16.95 12.64
C GLY A 134 4.65 17.41 11.18
N LYS A 135 5.81 17.43 10.52
CA LYS A 135 5.91 17.78 9.09
C LYS A 135 5.58 16.57 8.22
N GLU A 136 5.15 16.85 7.00
CA GLU A 136 4.82 15.84 5.99
C GLU A 136 5.53 16.15 4.68
N MET A 137 5.93 15.11 3.94
CA MET A 137 6.61 15.24 2.66
C MET A 137 6.16 14.15 1.69
N LEU A 138 5.96 14.51 0.43
CA LEU A 138 5.79 13.53 -0.65
C LEU A 138 7.01 12.62 -0.73
N VAL A 139 6.78 11.30 -0.82
CA VAL A 139 7.86 10.31 -1.00
C VAL A 139 8.72 10.62 -2.23
N GLU A 140 8.10 11.08 -3.33
CA GLU A 140 8.83 11.48 -4.54
C GLU A 140 9.80 12.66 -4.26
N THR A 141 9.37 13.63 -3.46
CA THR A 141 10.23 14.74 -3.04
C THR A 141 11.38 14.24 -2.17
N ALA A 142 11.12 13.31 -1.26
CA ALA A 142 12.15 12.72 -0.41
C ALA A 142 13.23 11.99 -1.23
N TRP A 143 12.83 11.23 -2.26
CA TRP A 143 13.77 10.62 -3.20
C TRP A 143 14.60 11.66 -3.95
N ARG A 144 13.98 12.75 -4.43
CA ARG A 144 14.69 13.84 -5.12
C ARG A 144 15.67 14.59 -4.21
N TRP A 145 15.33 14.73 -2.93
CA TRP A 145 16.17 15.44 -1.95
C TRP A 145 17.35 14.61 -1.46
N GLY A 146 17.21 13.28 -1.44
CA GLY A 146 18.22 12.38 -0.91
C GLY A 146 18.27 12.36 0.63
N TRP A 147 18.99 11.38 1.17
CA TRP A 147 18.92 11.01 2.58
C TRP A 147 19.38 12.09 3.55
N GLU A 148 20.46 12.81 3.26
CA GLU A 148 21.01 13.83 4.17
C GLU A 148 20.05 15.00 4.38
N ARG A 149 19.50 15.53 3.28
CA ARG A 149 18.58 16.67 3.34
C ARG A 149 17.24 16.30 3.99
N VAL A 150 16.75 15.08 3.77
CA VAL A 150 15.53 14.62 4.44
C VAL A 150 15.77 14.41 5.93
N LEU A 151 16.95 13.93 6.33
CA LEU A 151 17.33 13.81 7.74
C LEU A 151 17.33 15.17 8.44
N GLU A 152 17.92 16.20 7.83
CA GLU A 152 17.88 17.58 8.34
C GLU A 152 16.45 18.11 8.44
N TYR A 153 15.61 17.83 7.44
CA TYR A 153 14.21 18.25 7.43
C TYR A 153 13.38 17.59 8.53
N ALA A 154 13.64 16.32 8.82
CA ALA A 154 12.96 15.54 9.85
C ALA A 154 13.39 15.91 11.28
N THR A 155 14.61 16.45 11.43
CA THR A 155 15.20 16.78 12.75
C THR A 155 14.92 18.21 13.20
N ASN A 156 14.81 19.15 12.26
CA ASN A 156 14.41 20.55 12.52
C ASN A 156 12.90 20.74 12.44
#